data_AF-A0A662CN40-F1
#
_entry.id   AF-A0A662CN40-F1
#
_cell.length_a   1.000
_cell.length_b   1.000
_cell.length_c   1.000
_cell.angle_alpha   90.00
_cell.angle_beta   90.00
_cell.angle_gamma   90.00
#
_symmetry.space_group_name_H-M   'P 1'
#
loop_
_entity.id
_entity.type
_entity.pdbx_description
1 polymer ?
#
loop_
_entity_poly.entity_id
_entity_poly.type
_entity_poly.pdbx_seq_one_letter_code
_entity_poly.pdbx_strand_id
1 'polypeptide(L)'
;MAFLVPLFTLPLILHHFHRFSPYAPLANLLFIVPAGLLVVLGLLHLLLFPLPFFQGWVVFLERGLISFLLKGLGLMASLPRASVWVTRREAVFLSLLVVLGLASFFLVRRGKKWAFLLPFLALCVFFVPRPRGILLMDLGKRGGALLFQGEKEILVDAGLVRGRGGWASLRDALLWRDAVELDALVVSRIIPSRASLVPRVLENFKVKRLYLPVKAERKDLEASILRVARAKEAEVVRVGELLSVGPFSLVPRGKARLEVEIKPLILRETSKGWLWKGKLLKPWQGGAVEIPGPDHGTNRR
;
A
#
# COMPACT_ATOMS: atom_id res chain seq x y z
N MET A 1 23.53 12.12 17.03
CA MET A 1 22.22 12.70 16.65
C MET A 1 21.69 12.16 15.31
N ALA A 2 22.48 12.14 14.23
CA ALA A 2 22.01 11.74 12.89
C ALA A 2 21.37 10.33 12.80
N PHE A 3 21.85 9.34 13.58
CA PHE A 3 21.24 8.01 13.60
C PHE A 3 19.99 7.90 14.48
N LEU A 4 19.82 8.80 15.45
CA LEU A 4 18.73 8.73 16.43
C LEU A 4 17.42 9.22 15.82
N VAL A 5 17.45 10.28 15.01
CA VAL A 5 16.23 10.87 14.42
C VAL A 5 15.45 9.86 13.57
N PRO A 6 16.07 9.09 12.65
CA PRO A 6 15.35 8.06 11.90
C PRO A 6 14.82 6.95 12.80
N LEU A 7 15.54 6.55 13.85
CA LEU A 7 15.08 5.50 14.77
C LEU A 7 13.83 5.93 15.55
N PHE A 8 13.80 7.16 16.07
CA PHE A 8 12.64 7.67 16.82
C PHE A 8 11.44 7.97 15.93
N THR A 9 11.67 8.42 14.69
CA THR A 9 10.58 8.73 13.76
C THR A 9 10.11 7.51 12.97
N LEU A 10 10.86 6.40 12.97
CA LEU A 10 10.54 5.19 12.21
C LEU A 10 9.14 4.65 12.52
N PRO A 11 8.71 4.48 13.79
CA PRO A 11 7.37 3.96 14.09
C PRO A 11 6.25 4.82 13.48
N LEU A 12 6.41 6.14 13.53
CA LEU A 12 5.44 7.09 12.98
C LEU A 12 5.40 7.01 11.46
N ILE A 13 6.57 6.95 10.81
CA ILE A 13 6.68 6.84 9.34
C ILE A 13 6.06 5.52 8.86
N LEU A 14 6.36 4.42 9.53
CA LEU A 14 5.83 3.10 9.17
C LEU A 14 4.33 3.02 9.37
N HIS A 15 3.80 3.60 10.46
CA HIS A 15 2.37 3.58 10.76
C HIS A 15 1.54 4.37 9.74
N HIS A 16 2.02 5.55 9.30
CA HIS A 16 1.25 6.41 8.41
C HIS A 16 1.50 6.17 6.92
N PHE A 17 2.75 5.88 6.54
CA PHE A 17 3.14 5.85 5.13
C PHE A 17 3.41 4.45 4.60
N HIS A 18 3.43 3.43 5.47
CA HIS A 18 3.75 2.05 5.08
C HIS A 18 5.05 1.95 4.26
N ARG A 19 6.01 2.85 4.53
CA ARG A 19 7.29 2.93 3.82
C ARG A 19 8.44 2.74 4.78
N PHE A 20 9.32 1.83 4.39
CA PHE A 20 10.62 1.64 5.01
C PHE A 20 11.72 2.03 4.03
N SER A 21 12.70 2.81 4.48
CA SER A 21 13.89 3.12 3.69
C SER A 21 15.12 2.64 4.46
N PRO A 22 15.77 1.54 4.01
CA PRO A 22 16.99 1.02 4.65
C PRO A 22 18.12 2.06 4.68
N TYR A 23 18.15 2.94 3.69
CA TYR A 23 19.18 3.97 3.52
C TYR A 23 18.86 5.27 4.27
N ALA A 24 17.72 5.36 4.97
CA ALA A 24 17.35 6.57 5.72
C ALA A 24 18.42 7.02 6.74
N PRO A 25 19.09 6.13 7.51
CA PRO A 25 20.17 6.55 8.41
C PRO A 25 21.37 7.13 7.67
N LEU A 26 21.74 6.54 6.53
CA LEU A 26 22.85 7.02 5.71
C LEU A 26 22.51 8.36 5.04
N ALA A 27 21.32 8.48 4.47
CA ALA A 27 20.83 9.73 3.89
C ALA A 27 20.77 10.84 4.95
N ASN A 28 20.29 10.53 6.16
CA ASN A 28 20.27 11.50 7.24
C ASN A 28 21.68 11.90 7.69
N LEU A 29 22.64 10.97 7.71
CA LEU A 29 24.03 11.31 8.03
C LEU A 29 24.65 12.27 7.00
N LEU A 30 24.43 12.01 5.71
CA LEU A 30 25.04 12.77 4.61
C LEU A 30 24.36 14.13 4.39
N PHE A 31 23.03 14.19 4.52
CA PHE A 31 22.26 15.35 4.05
C PHE A 31 21.70 16.23 5.17
N ILE A 32 21.72 15.81 6.45
CA ILE A 32 21.19 16.65 7.54
C ILE A 32 21.98 17.96 7.71
N VAL A 33 23.30 17.91 7.58
CA VAL A 33 24.16 19.10 7.72
C VAL A 33 23.99 20.05 6.52
N PRO A 34 24.10 19.61 5.25
CA PRO A 34 23.81 20.47 4.10
C PRO A 34 22.39 21.03 4.09
N ALA A 35 21.39 20.25 4.52
CA ALA A 35 20.01 20.72 4.63
C ALA A 35 19.85 21.77 5.73
N GLY A 36 20.48 21.59 6.89
CA GLY A 36 20.49 22.59 7.96
C GLY A 36 21.17 23.89 7.54
N LEU A 37 22.29 23.79 6.81
CA LEU A 37 22.98 24.95 6.26
C LEU A 37 22.09 25.71 5.27
N LEU A 38 21.30 25.01 4.46
CA LEU A 38 20.34 25.63 3.55
C LEU A 38 19.28 26.46 4.29
N VAL A 39 18.80 25.99 5.44
CA VAL A 39 17.86 26.77 6.27
C VAL A 39 18.51 28.04 6.80
N VAL A 40 19.75 27.95 7.29
CA VAL A 40 20.49 29.13 7.78
C VAL A 40 20.75 30.12 6.64
N LEU A 41 21.12 29.63 5.45
CA LEU A 41 21.33 30.48 4.28
C LEU A 41 20.02 31.14 3.82
N GLY A 42 18.90 30.43 3.84
CA GLY A 42 17.59 31.01 3.50
C GLY A 42 17.17 32.14 4.47
N LEU A 43 17.45 31.98 5.77
CA LEU A 43 17.26 33.04 6.75
C LEU A 43 18.21 34.22 6.50
N LEU A 44 19.48 33.93 6.19
CA LEU A 44 20.47 34.96 5.88
C LEU A 44 20.11 35.73 4.60
N HIS A 45 19.61 35.04 3.58
CA HIS A 45 19.11 35.63 2.35
C HIS A 45 17.97 36.62 2.64
N LEU A 46 17.02 36.23 3.51
CA LEU A 46 15.93 37.13 3.92
C LEU A 46 16.43 38.35 4.69
N LEU A 47 17.41 38.18 5.58
CA LEU A 47 18.00 39.28 6.36
C LEU A 47 18.83 40.24 5.50
N LEU A 48 19.51 39.72 4.48
CA LEU A 48 20.31 40.48 3.53
C LEU A 48 19.48 41.01 2.35
N PHE A 49 18.15 40.90 2.41
CA PHE A 49 17.25 41.49 1.42
C PHE A 49 17.57 42.96 1.04
N PRO A 50 17.88 43.87 2.00
CA PRO A 50 18.19 45.26 1.67
C PRO A 50 19.63 45.50 1.16
N LEU A 51 20.51 44.47 1.17
CA LEU A 51 21.93 44.59 0.82
C LEU A 51 22.26 43.77 -0.45
N PRO A 52 22.04 44.32 -1.66
CA PRO A 52 22.13 43.55 -2.91
C PRO A 52 23.52 42.98 -3.20
N PHE A 53 24.59 43.58 -2.66
CA PHE A 53 25.95 43.11 -2.86
C PHE A 53 26.22 41.71 -2.27
N PHE A 54 25.64 41.42 -1.09
CA PHE A 54 25.88 40.13 -0.41
C PHE A 54 24.93 39.02 -0.87
N GLN A 55 23.82 39.36 -1.53
CA GLN A 55 22.84 38.39 -2.01
C GLN A 55 23.41 37.43 -3.06
N GLY A 56 24.25 37.92 -3.98
CA GLY A 56 24.81 37.08 -5.05
C GLY A 56 25.59 35.89 -4.51
N TRP A 57 26.37 36.10 -3.45
CA TRP A 57 27.13 35.04 -2.78
C TRP A 57 26.24 34.02 -2.07
N VAL A 58 25.21 34.50 -1.35
CA VAL A 58 24.26 33.63 -0.66
C VAL A 58 23.48 32.77 -1.66
N VAL A 59 22.96 33.37 -2.73
CA VAL A 59 22.24 32.66 -3.79
C VAL A 59 23.12 31.61 -4.48
N PHE A 60 24.39 31.94 -4.74
CA PHE A 60 25.32 30.99 -5.33
C PHE A 60 25.52 29.75 -4.43
N LEU A 61 25.73 29.97 -3.13
CA LEU A 61 25.88 28.89 -2.15
C LEU A 61 24.60 28.06 -1.99
N GLU A 62 23.43 28.71 -1.91
CA GLU A 62 22.13 28.04 -1.87
C GLU A 62 21.93 27.14 -3.09
N ARG A 63 22.20 27.66 -4.29
CA ARG A 63 22.05 26.91 -5.54
C ARG A 63 22.99 25.71 -5.59
N GLY A 64 24.23 25.87 -5.14
CA GLY A 64 25.20 24.78 -5.00
C GLY A 64 24.70 23.68 -4.07
N LEU A 65 24.23 24.06 -2.88
CA LEU A 65 23.70 23.13 -1.87
C LEU A 65 22.42 22.43 -2.34
N ILE A 66 21.48 23.16 -2.95
CA ILE A 66 20.26 22.57 -3.52
C ILE A 66 20.62 21.55 -4.60
N SER A 67 21.54 21.88 -5.50
CA SER A 67 21.97 20.96 -6.56
C SER A 67 22.64 19.72 -5.98
N PHE A 68 23.50 19.88 -4.96
CA PHE A 68 24.12 18.79 -4.23
C PHE A 68 23.08 17.88 -3.56
N LEU A 69 22.13 18.46 -2.83
CA LEU A 69 21.04 17.73 -2.16
C LEU A 69 20.18 16.96 -3.17
N LEU A 70 19.73 17.60 -4.25
CA LEU A 70 18.87 16.96 -5.25
C LEU A 70 19.59 15.81 -5.98
N LYS A 71 20.85 16.01 -6.37
CA LYS A 71 21.65 14.95 -7.00
C LYS A 71 21.94 13.81 -6.03
N GLY A 72 22.34 14.12 -4.80
CA GLY A 72 22.63 13.12 -3.77
C GLY A 72 21.40 12.29 -3.39
N LEU A 73 20.25 12.93 -3.18
CA LEU A 73 18.99 12.24 -2.92
C LEU A 73 18.51 11.44 -4.13
N GLY A 74 18.71 11.96 -5.35
CA GLY A 74 18.42 11.23 -6.59
C GLY A 74 19.23 9.94 -6.72
N LEU A 75 20.51 9.97 -6.38
CA LEU A 75 21.38 8.79 -6.33
C LEU A 75 20.93 7.81 -5.24
N MET A 76 20.53 8.29 -4.06
CA MET A 76 20.00 7.40 -3.01
C MET A 76 18.67 6.77 -3.42
N ALA A 77 17.83 7.50 -4.16
CA ALA A 77 16.55 7.01 -4.65
C ALA A 77 16.69 5.98 -5.78
N SER A 78 17.80 6.00 -6.53
CA SER A 78 18.08 5.01 -7.57
C SER A 78 18.67 3.71 -7.04
N LEU A 79 19.08 3.67 -5.75
CA LEU A 79 19.56 2.46 -5.12
C LEU A 79 18.46 1.37 -5.10
N PRO A 80 18.85 0.09 -5.26
CA PRO A 80 17.89 -1.00 -5.18
C PRO A 80 17.22 -0.99 -3.81
N ARG A 81 15.89 -1.09 -3.79
CA ARG A 81 15.09 -1.05 -2.56
C ARG A 81 15.29 0.23 -1.73
N ALA A 82 15.54 1.37 -2.38
CA ALA A 82 15.64 2.66 -1.71
C ALA A 82 14.42 2.99 -0.82
N SER A 83 13.24 2.54 -1.25
CA SER A 83 12.01 2.53 -0.47
C SER A 83 11.28 1.20 -0.69
N VAL A 84 10.88 0.58 0.40
CA VAL A 84 10.14 -0.69 0.43
C VAL A 84 8.80 -0.44 1.10
N TRP A 85 7.74 -1.02 0.53
CA TRP A 85 6.43 -1.03 1.14
C TRP A 85 6.39 -2.06 2.25
N VAL A 86 5.86 -1.69 3.40
CA VAL A 86 5.71 -2.58 4.55
C VAL A 86 4.25 -2.78 4.89
N THR A 87 3.89 -4.00 5.26
CA THR A 87 2.55 -4.27 5.76
C THR A 87 2.35 -3.70 7.16
N ARG A 88 1.12 -3.72 7.67
CA ARG A 88 0.82 -3.33 9.04
C ARG A 88 1.62 -4.14 10.06
N ARG A 89 1.68 -5.47 9.91
CA ARG A 89 2.46 -6.32 10.84
C ARG A 89 3.95 -6.05 10.74
N GLU A 90 4.50 -5.89 9.56
CA GLU A 90 5.90 -5.53 9.38
C GLU A 90 6.21 -4.16 10.01
N ALA A 91 5.31 -3.19 9.83
CA ALA A 91 5.41 -1.87 10.46
C ALA A 91 5.40 -1.97 12.00
N VAL A 92 4.49 -2.75 12.58
CA VAL A 92 4.42 -2.98 14.03
C VAL A 92 5.66 -3.74 14.53
N PHE A 93 6.09 -4.77 13.80
CA PHE A 93 7.28 -5.54 14.11
C PHE A 93 8.53 -4.65 14.16
N LEU A 94 8.79 -3.86 13.11
CA LEU A 94 9.92 -2.93 13.06
C LEU A 94 9.83 -1.86 14.15
N SER A 95 8.64 -1.36 14.43
CA SER A 95 8.41 -0.38 15.51
C SER A 95 8.76 -0.96 16.88
N LEU A 96 8.26 -2.15 17.19
CA LEU A 96 8.58 -2.86 18.44
C LEU A 96 10.06 -3.22 18.51
N LEU A 97 10.67 -3.63 17.41
CA LEU A 97 12.10 -3.96 17.36
C LEU A 97 12.95 -2.75 17.78
N VAL A 98 12.63 -1.55 17.30
CA VAL A 98 13.35 -0.32 17.67
C VAL A 98 13.10 0.04 19.14
N VAL A 99 11.85 0.05 19.59
CA VAL A 99 11.49 0.43 20.97
C VAL A 99 12.08 -0.55 21.99
N LEU A 100 11.90 -1.85 21.76
CA LEU A 100 12.41 -2.91 22.64
C LEU A 100 13.93 -3.04 22.55
N GLY A 101 14.54 -2.80 21.38
CA GLY A 101 15.98 -2.69 21.20
C GLY A 101 16.59 -1.57 22.02
N LEU A 102 15.96 -0.40 22.00
CA LEU A 102 16.42 0.75 22.79
C LEU A 102 16.25 0.50 24.30
N ALA A 103 15.11 -0.06 24.72
CA ALA A 103 14.88 -0.44 26.11
C ALA A 103 15.89 -1.50 26.59
N SER A 104 16.14 -2.51 25.75
CA SER A 104 17.15 -3.54 25.98
C SER A 104 18.53 -2.94 26.21
N PHE A 105 18.96 -2.02 25.33
CA PHE A 105 20.24 -1.33 25.46
C PHE A 105 20.40 -0.59 26.81
N PHE A 106 19.37 0.14 27.24
CA PHE A 106 19.41 0.84 28.53
C PHE A 106 19.40 -0.09 29.74
N LEU A 107 18.63 -1.19 29.67
CA LEU A 107 18.52 -2.17 30.76
C LEU A 107 19.79 -3.03 30.92
N VAL A 108 20.40 -3.44 29.80
CA VAL A 108 21.69 -4.16 29.80
C VAL A 108 22.79 -3.30 30.41
N ARG A 109 22.84 -2.00 30.08
CA ARG A 109 23.76 -1.05 30.73
C ARG A 109 23.56 -0.89 32.23
N ARG A 110 22.36 -1.17 32.74
CA ARG A 110 22.05 -1.20 34.18
C ARG A 110 22.29 -2.58 34.82
N GLY A 111 23.00 -3.49 34.15
CA GLY A 111 23.37 -4.81 34.68
C GLY A 111 22.32 -5.90 34.47
N LYS A 112 21.17 -5.61 33.84
CA LYS A 112 20.11 -6.60 33.59
C LYS A 112 20.37 -7.40 32.32
N LYS A 113 21.24 -8.41 32.38
CA LYS A 113 21.64 -9.24 31.23
C LYS A 113 20.48 -9.90 30.47
N TRP A 114 19.40 -10.26 31.17
CA TRP A 114 18.18 -10.84 30.56
C TRP A 114 17.50 -9.90 29.56
N ALA A 115 17.71 -8.58 29.68
CA ALA A 115 17.09 -7.61 28.79
C ALA A 115 17.60 -7.71 27.34
N PHE A 116 18.69 -8.41 27.07
CA PHE A 116 19.10 -8.75 25.69
C PHE A 116 18.02 -9.54 24.93
N LEU A 117 17.14 -10.27 25.64
CA LEU A 117 16.05 -11.03 25.03
C LEU A 117 14.83 -10.18 24.66
N LEU A 118 14.72 -8.94 25.14
CA LEU A 118 13.55 -8.08 24.94
C LEU A 118 13.15 -7.89 23.47
N PRO A 119 14.09 -7.65 22.52
CA PRO A 119 13.74 -7.44 21.12
C PRO A 119 13.12 -8.67 20.45
N PHE A 120 13.39 -9.88 20.95
CA PHE A 120 12.80 -11.11 20.43
C PHE A 120 11.30 -11.18 20.67
N LEU A 121 10.78 -10.44 21.66
CA LEU A 121 9.33 -10.33 21.89
C LEU A 121 8.60 -9.68 20.70
N ALA A 122 9.29 -8.89 19.87
CA ALA A 122 8.70 -8.35 18.64
C ALA A 122 8.23 -9.46 17.69
N LEU A 123 8.83 -10.66 17.73
CA LEU A 123 8.43 -11.80 16.90
C LEU A 123 7.00 -12.27 17.20
N CYS A 124 6.46 -11.97 18.39
CA CYS A 124 5.08 -12.29 18.75
C CYS A 124 4.06 -11.69 17.78
N VAL A 125 4.39 -10.58 17.10
CA VAL A 125 3.51 -9.94 16.10
C VAL A 125 3.16 -10.89 14.95
N PHE A 126 4.06 -11.79 14.56
CA PHE A 126 3.81 -12.73 13.47
C PHE A 126 2.85 -13.87 13.84
N PHE A 127 2.61 -14.08 15.14
CA PHE A 127 1.60 -15.02 15.62
C PHE A 127 0.21 -14.40 15.71
N VAL A 128 0.08 -13.07 15.56
CA VAL A 128 -1.22 -12.40 15.51
C VAL A 128 -1.90 -12.78 14.17
N PRO A 129 -3.14 -13.30 14.21
CA PRO A 129 -3.84 -13.72 13.01
C PRO A 129 -4.06 -12.53 12.06
N ARG A 130 -4.02 -12.81 10.76
CA ARG A 130 -4.34 -11.82 9.73
C ARG A 130 -5.77 -11.31 9.91
N PRO A 131 -6.04 -10.03 9.60
CA PRO A 131 -7.41 -9.57 9.52
C PRO A 131 -8.18 -10.40 8.48
N ARG A 132 -9.36 -10.88 8.88
CA ARG A 132 -10.28 -11.65 8.02
C ARG A 132 -11.55 -10.84 7.80
N GLY A 133 -12.22 -11.08 6.68
CA GLY A 133 -13.48 -10.43 6.34
C GLY A 133 -13.45 -9.79 4.96
N ILE A 134 -14.40 -8.89 4.71
CA ILE A 134 -14.49 -8.15 3.45
C ILE A 134 -14.22 -6.68 3.70
N LEU A 135 -13.38 -6.10 2.85
CA LEU A 135 -13.16 -4.66 2.77
C LEU A 135 -13.67 -4.16 1.42
N LEU A 136 -14.75 -3.38 1.46
CA LEU A 136 -15.23 -2.66 0.28
C LEU A 136 -14.63 -1.25 0.27
N MET A 137 -13.86 -0.92 -0.76
CA MET A 137 -13.15 0.34 -0.90
C MET A 137 -13.83 1.24 -1.93
N ASP A 138 -14.09 2.49 -1.55
CA ASP A 138 -14.42 3.56 -2.49
C ASP A 138 -13.12 4.23 -2.98
N LEU A 139 -12.89 4.24 -4.28
CA LEU A 139 -11.71 4.88 -4.90
C LEU A 139 -12.07 6.17 -5.65
N GLY A 140 -13.30 6.68 -5.46
CA GLY A 140 -13.83 7.91 -6.05
C GLY A 140 -15.13 7.69 -6.81
N LYS A 141 -15.68 8.77 -7.40
CA LYS A 141 -17.06 8.90 -7.91
C LYS A 141 -17.62 7.78 -8.82
N ARG A 142 -16.81 6.86 -9.33
CA ARG A 142 -17.21 5.68 -10.13
C ARG A 142 -16.22 4.51 -9.99
N GLY A 143 -15.35 4.51 -8.99
CA GLY A 143 -14.26 3.55 -8.83
C GLY A 143 -14.38 2.81 -7.51
N GLY A 144 -14.12 1.51 -7.53
CA GLY A 144 -14.18 0.70 -6.32
C GLY A 144 -13.34 -0.55 -6.45
N ALA A 145 -13.07 -1.14 -5.30
CA ALA A 145 -12.39 -2.41 -5.16
C ALA A 145 -12.97 -3.16 -3.96
N LEU A 146 -13.03 -4.48 -4.03
CA LEU A 146 -13.44 -5.33 -2.91
C LEU A 146 -12.32 -6.31 -2.62
N LEU A 147 -11.79 -6.27 -1.39
CA LEU A 147 -10.86 -7.27 -0.89
C LEU A 147 -11.62 -8.26 -0.01
N PHE A 148 -11.52 -9.54 -0.30
CA PHE A 148 -11.95 -10.62 0.57
C PHE A 148 -10.73 -11.31 1.15
N GLN A 149 -10.72 -11.47 2.47
CA GLN A 149 -9.68 -12.15 3.23
C GLN A 149 -10.29 -13.28 4.05
N GLY A 150 -10.13 -14.51 3.58
CA GLY A 150 -10.53 -15.73 4.27
C GLY A 150 -9.41 -16.76 4.21
N GLU A 151 -9.71 -17.96 3.72
CA GLU A 151 -8.68 -18.94 3.33
C GLU A 151 -7.89 -18.51 2.07
N LYS A 152 -8.54 -17.70 1.23
CA LYS A 152 -7.96 -17.10 0.03
C LYS A 152 -8.06 -15.59 0.10
N GLU A 153 -7.05 -14.92 -0.41
CA GLU A 153 -7.03 -13.46 -0.57
C GLU A 153 -7.45 -13.11 -2.01
N ILE A 154 -8.64 -12.52 -2.15
CA ILE A 154 -9.25 -12.25 -3.46
C ILE A 154 -9.57 -10.77 -3.57
N LEU A 155 -9.06 -10.11 -4.61
CA LEU A 155 -9.40 -8.74 -4.94
C LEU A 155 -10.36 -8.73 -6.14
N VAL A 156 -11.46 -8.01 -6.03
CA VAL A 156 -12.45 -7.83 -7.09
C VAL A 156 -12.48 -6.37 -7.50
N ASP A 157 -12.17 -6.13 -8.76
CA ASP A 157 -11.97 -4.83 -9.37
C ASP A 157 -10.88 -3.97 -8.69
N ALA A 158 -10.26 -3.12 -9.50
CA ALA A 158 -9.36 -2.07 -9.06
C ALA A 158 -9.40 -0.98 -10.13
N GLY A 159 -10.33 -0.03 -9.97
CA GLY A 159 -10.52 1.00 -10.98
C GLY A 159 -11.04 2.31 -10.43
N LEU A 160 -10.87 3.34 -11.26
CA LEU A 160 -11.12 4.73 -10.94
C LEU A 160 -11.25 5.50 -12.27
N VAL A 161 -12.23 6.40 -12.35
CA VAL A 161 -12.49 7.20 -13.57
C VAL A 161 -11.75 8.54 -13.55
N ARG A 162 -11.74 9.25 -12.41
CA ARG A 162 -11.05 10.54 -12.19
C ARG A 162 -10.65 10.70 -10.72
N GLY A 163 -9.43 11.16 -10.46
CA GLY A 163 -8.92 11.37 -9.11
C GLY A 163 -7.42 11.10 -8.99
N ARG A 164 -6.69 12.03 -8.35
CA ARG A 164 -5.31 11.81 -7.92
C ARG A 164 -5.37 11.10 -6.57
N GLY A 165 -4.77 9.91 -6.47
CA GLY A 165 -4.62 9.21 -5.19
C GLY A 165 -5.29 7.84 -5.05
N GLY A 166 -6.17 7.41 -5.97
CA GLY A 166 -6.87 6.11 -5.82
C GLY A 166 -5.91 4.90 -5.73
N TRP A 167 -4.73 4.99 -6.35
CA TRP A 167 -3.67 3.98 -6.14
C TRP A 167 -3.12 3.99 -4.71
N ALA A 168 -2.85 5.17 -4.14
CA ALA A 168 -2.32 5.26 -2.77
C ALA A 168 -3.34 4.71 -1.78
N SER A 169 -4.62 5.10 -1.90
CA SER A 169 -5.70 4.59 -1.06
C SER A 169 -5.87 3.07 -1.17
N LEU A 170 -5.89 2.52 -2.39
CA LEU A 170 -5.98 1.06 -2.60
C LEU A 170 -4.77 0.34 -2.00
N ARG A 171 -3.55 0.80 -2.32
CA ARG A 171 -2.31 0.21 -1.81
C ARG A 171 -2.28 0.23 -0.28
N ASP A 172 -2.55 1.38 0.33
CA ASP A 172 -2.47 1.55 1.78
C ASP A 172 -3.53 0.68 2.48
N ALA A 173 -4.73 0.57 1.91
CA ALA A 173 -5.75 -0.35 2.41
C ALA A 173 -5.32 -1.83 2.31
N LEU A 174 -4.69 -2.25 1.21
CA LEU A 174 -4.15 -3.61 1.06
C LEU A 174 -3.03 -3.89 2.07
N LEU A 175 -2.07 -2.97 2.22
CA LEU A 175 -0.96 -3.10 3.17
C LEU A 175 -1.43 -3.07 4.63
N TRP A 176 -2.45 -2.26 4.94
CA TRP A 176 -3.07 -2.21 6.26
C TRP A 176 -3.77 -3.52 6.62
N ARG A 177 -4.30 -4.20 5.60
CA ARG A 177 -4.89 -5.54 5.69
C ARG A 177 -3.86 -6.67 5.61
N ASP A 178 -2.57 -6.37 5.56
CA ASP A 178 -1.50 -7.36 5.37
C ASP A 178 -1.67 -8.23 4.11
N ALA A 179 -2.32 -7.71 3.07
CA ALA A 179 -2.47 -8.38 1.79
C ALA A 179 -1.21 -8.20 0.95
N VAL A 180 -0.33 -9.20 0.95
CA VAL A 180 0.97 -9.19 0.25
C VAL A 180 0.91 -9.98 -1.05
N GLU A 181 0.14 -11.08 -1.05
CA GLU A 181 -0.07 -11.94 -2.20
C GLU A 181 -1.57 -12.17 -2.38
N LEU A 182 -2.05 -12.06 -3.62
CA LEU A 182 -3.43 -12.32 -3.96
C LEU A 182 -3.54 -13.69 -4.65
N ASP A 183 -4.39 -14.56 -4.12
CA ASP A 183 -4.70 -15.84 -4.77
C ASP A 183 -5.49 -15.64 -6.07
N ALA A 184 -6.30 -14.57 -6.11
CA ALA A 184 -7.05 -14.18 -7.29
C ALA A 184 -7.26 -12.67 -7.37
N LEU A 185 -7.19 -12.15 -8.59
CA LEU A 185 -7.70 -10.84 -8.97
C LEU A 185 -8.82 -11.04 -10.00
N VAL A 186 -10.03 -10.59 -9.69
CA VAL A 186 -11.19 -10.70 -10.57
C VAL A 186 -11.51 -9.33 -11.12
N VAL A 187 -11.65 -9.22 -12.44
CA VAL A 187 -12.07 -7.98 -13.10
C VAL A 187 -13.47 -8.20 -13.68
N SER A 188 -14.46 -7.50 -13.14
CA SER A 188 -15.86 -7.62 -13.57
C SER A 188 -16.05 -7.15 -15.01
N ARG A 189 -15.40 -6.03 -15.36
CA ARG A 189 -15.45 -5.38 -16.68
C ARG A 189 -14.13 -4.70 -16.99
N ILE A 190 -13.66 -4.81 -18.23
CA ILE A 190 -12.43 -4.14 -18.66
C ILE A 190 -12.77 -2.71 -19.12
N ILE A 191 -13.03 -1.85 -18.14
CA ILE A 191 -13.30 -0.42 -18.30
C ILE A 191 -12.56 0.38 -17.21
N PRO A 192 -12.33 1.70 -17.40
CA PRO A 192 -11.53 2.48 -16.45
C PRO A 192 -12.04 2.46 -15.00
N SER A 193 -13.35 2.51 -14.79
CA SER A 193 -13.96 2.45 -13.45
C SER A 193 -13.66 1.17 -12.68
N ARG A 194 -13.33 0.07 -13.36
CA ARG A 194 -13.17 -1.26 -12.76
C ARG A 194 -11.75 -1.81 -12.86
N ALA A 195 -10.97 -1.41 -13.86
CA ALA A 195 -9.70 -2.06 -14.17
C ALA A 195 -8.49 -1.10 -14.34
N SER A 196 -8.66 0.22 -14.18
CA SER A 196 -7.56 1.17 -14.44
C SER A 196 -6.35 1.01 -13.53
N LEU A 197 -6.52 0.45 -12.32
CA LEU A 197 -5.45 0.24 -11.35
C LEU A 197 -4.93 -1.21 -11.35
N VAL A 198 -5.58 -2.14 -12.07
CA VAL A 198 -5.16 -3.55 -12.18
C VAL A 198 -3.68 -3.70 -12.58
N PRO A 199 -3.14 -2.97 -13.59
CA PRO A 199 -1.72 -3.04 -13.91
C PRO A 199 -0.82 -2.71 -12.72
N ARG A 200 -1.16 -1.67 -11.94
CA ARG A 200 -0.37 -1.29 -10.75
C ARG A 200 -0.46 -2.33 -9.64
N VAL A 201 -1.63 -2.96 -9.47
CA VAL A 201 -1.77 -4.08 -8.52
C VAL A 201 -0.83 -5.22 -8.92
N LEU A 202 -0.85 -5.65 -10.19
CA LEU A 202 0.03 -6.70 -10.69
C LEU A 202 1.52 -6.33 -10.60
N GLU A 203 1.87 -5.06 -10.81
CA GLU A 203 3.25 -4.58 -10.70
C GLU A 203 3.82 -4.70 -9.28
N ASN A 204 2.99 -4.45 -8.26
CA ASN A 204 3.41 -4.25 -6.88
C ASN A 204 3.03 -5.40 -5.94
N PHE A 205 2.03 -6.21 -6.30
CA PHE A 205 1.57 -7.36 -5.51
C PHE A 205 1.66 -8.62 -6.36
N LYS A 206 2.03 -9.74 -5.74
CA LYS A 206 2.06 -11.03 -6.42
C LYS A 206 0.62 -11.52 -6.57
N VAL A 207 0.19 -11.76 -7.81
CA VAL A 207 -1.16 -12.26 -8.11
C VAL A 207 -1.02 -13.61 -8.79
N LYS A 208 -1.56 -14.66 -8.18
CA LYS A 208 -1.47 -16.03 -8.75
C LYS A 208 -2.34 -16.17 -9.99
N ARG A 209 -3.61 -15.74 -9.90
CA ARG A 209 -4.61 -15.86 -10.96
C ARG A 209 -5.34 -14.56 -11.24
N LEU A 210 -5.50 -14.22 -12.51
CA LEU A 210 -6.24 -13.06 -13.00
C LEU A 210 -7.45 -13.54 -13.81
N TYR A 211 -8.66 -13.30 -13.31
CA TYR A 211 -9.91 -13.64 -13.98
C TYR A 211 -10.45 -12.45 -14.76
N LEU A 212 -10.66 -12.62 -16.06
CA LEU A 212 -11.14 -11.59 -16.98
C LEU A 212 -12.39 -12.06 -17.75
N PRO A 213 -13.27 -11.15 -18.19
CA PRO A 213 -14.32 -11.47 -19.14
C PRO A 213 -13.72 -11.91 -20.49
N VAL A 214 -14.49 -12.65 -21.29
CA VAL A 214 -14.06 -13.16 -22.61
C VAL A 214 -13.64 -12.04 -23.56
N LYS A 215 -14.35 -10.91 -23.56
CA LYS A 215 -14.07 -9.73 -24.38
C LYS A 215 -13.84 -8.51 -23.48
N ALA A 216 -12.88 -7.67 -23.86
CA ALA A 216 -12.79 -6.33 -23.30
C ALA A 216 -13.69 -5.34 -24.03
N GLU A 217 -14.26 -4.41 -23.28
CA GLU A 217 -14.88 -3.21 -23.84
C GLU A 217 -13.81 -2.20 -24.28
N ARG A 218 -12.67 -2.19 -23.59
CA ARG A 218 -11.57 -1.26 -23.81
C ARG A 218 -10.25 -1.99 -24.11
N LYS A 219 -9.87 -2.05 -25.39
CA LYS A 219 -8.72 -2.84 -25.89
C LYS A 219 -7.35 -2.34 -25.42
N ASP A 220 -7.16 -1.02 -25.31
CA ASP A 220 -5.91 -0.41 -24.80
C ASP A 220 -5.65 -0.80 -23.34
N LEU A 221 -6.70 -0.80 -22.52
CA LEU A 221 -6.61 -1.20 -21.12
C LEU A 221 -6.35 -2.71 -20.99
N GLU A 222 -7.03 -3.53 -21.80
CA GLU A 222 -6.77 -4.97 -21.86
C GLU A 222 -5.32 -5.28 -22.22
N ALA A 223 -4.78 -4.65 -23.26
CA ALA A 223 -3.39 -4.85 -23.68
C ALA A 223 -2.41 -4.50 -22.56
N SER A 224 -2.64 -3.39 -21.84
CA SER A 224 -1.82 -2.99 -20.69
C SER A 224 -1.87 -4.04 -19.57
N ILE A 225 -3.06 -4.53 -19.21
CA ILE A 225 -3.24 -5.54 -18.17
C ILE A 225 -2.54 -6.85 -18.54
N LEU A 226 -2.75 -7.35 -19.77
CA LEU A 226 -2.15 -8.60 -20.23
C LEU A 226 -0.64 -8.53 -20.31
N ARG A 227 -0.09 -7.38 -20.73
CA ARG A 227 1.36 -7.15 -20.77
C ARG A 227 1.98 -7.29 -19.38
N VAL A 228 1.40 -6.64 -18.37
CA VAL A 228 1.89 -6.72 -17.00
C VAL A 228 1.67 -8.11 -16.40
N ALA A 229 0.51 -8.73 -16.64
CA ALA A 229 0.22 -10.07 -16.16
C ALA A 229 1.26 -11.09 -16.64
N ARG A 230 1.65 -11.04 -17.94
CA ARG A 230 2.71 -11.89 -18.48
C ARG A 230 4.07 -11.60 -17.85
N ALA A 231 4.43 -10.32 -17.71
CA ALA A 231 5.70 -9.91 -17.10
C ALA A 231 5.81 -10.32 -15.61
N LYS A 232 4.68 -10.57 -14.95
CA LYS A 232 4.59 -10.97 -13.55
C LYS A 232 4.15 -12.42 -13.38
N GLU A 233 4.10 -13.19 -14.46
CA GLU A 233 3.75 -14.62 -14.48
C GLU A 233 2.40 -14.93 -13.79
N ALA A 234 1.45 -14.00 -13.87
CA ALA A 234 0.10 -14.22 -13.38
C ALA A 234 -0.70 -15.05 -14.39
N GLU A 235 -1.31 -16.15 -13.92
CA GLU A 235 -2.14 -17.01 -14.76
C GLU A 235 -3.43 -16.27 -15.15
N VAL A 236 -3.64 -16.04 -16.45
CA VAL A 236 -4.82 -15.31 -16.95
C VAL A 236 -5.90 -16.31 -17.37
N VAL A 237 -7.06 -16.23 -16.71
CA VAL A 237 -8.21 -17.10 -16.98
C VAL A 237 -9.35 -16.26 -17.56
N ARG A 238 -9.85 -16.66 -18.74
CA ARG A 238 -11.03 -16.05 -19.37
C ARG A 238 -12.28 -16.80 -18.96
N VAL A 239 -13.22 -16.10 -18.35
CA VAL A 239 -14.43 -16.71 -17.81
C VAL A 239 -15.55 -16.60 -18.84
N GLY A 240 -15.79 -17.70 -19.56
CA GLY A 240 -16.88 -17.83 -20.54
C GLY A 240 -18.13 -18.53 -20.01
N GLU A 241 -17.97 -19.31 -18.94
CA GLU A 241 -19.02 -20.08 -18.28
C GLU A 241 -19.00 -19.80 -16.77
N LEU A 242 -20.02 -20.27 -16.04
CA LEU A 242 -20.08 -20.14 -14.59
C LEU A 242 -18.84 -20.78 -13.96
N LEU A 243 -18.06 -19.99 -13.23
CA LEU A 243 -16.85 -20.46 -12.55
C LEU A 243 -16.89 -20.15 -11.07
N SER A 244 -16.61 -21.15 -10.22
CA SER A 244 -16.49 -20.96 -8.77
C SER A 244 -15.03 -20.79 -8.36
N VAL A 245 -14.73 -19.71 -7.63
CA VAL A 245 -13.39 -19.37 -7.13
C VAL A 245 -13.47 -19.18 -5.62
N GLY A 246 -13.34 -20.29 -4.88
CA GLY A 246 -13.56 -20.28 -3.43
C GLY A 246 -15.01 -19.88 -3.10
N PRO A 247 -15.26 -18.86 -2.25
CA PRO A 247 -16.62 -18.42 -1.92
C PRO A 247 -17.28 -17.59 -3.03
N PHE A 248 -16.55 -17.28 -4.10
CA PHE A 248 -17.04 -16.48 -5.22
C PHE A 248 -17.62 -17.35 -6.33
N SER A 249 -18.73 -16.90 -6.91
CA SER A 249 -19.26 -17.38 -8.18
C SER A 249 -19.15 -16.27 -9.21
N LEU A 250 -18.44 -16.55 -10.30
CA LEU A 250 -18.25 -15.66 -11.44
C LEU A 250 -19.25 -16.04 -12.51
N VAL A 251 -20.29 -15.22 -12.67
CA VAL A 251 -21.38 -15.46 -13.62
C VAL A 251 -21.17 -14.59 -14.84
N PRO A 252 -20.85 -15.15 -16.03
CA PRO A 252 -20.75 -14.35 -17.24
C PRO A 252 -22.11 -13.79 -17.64
N ARG A 253 -22.17 -12.47 -17.88
CA ARG A 253 -23.33 -11.76 -18.41
C ARG A 253 -22.99 -11.26 -19.81
N GLY A 254 -23.11 -12.16 -20.78
CA GLY A 254 -22.59 -11.95 -22.13
C GLY A 254 -21.06 -12.07 -22.18
N LYS A 255 -20.43 -11.57 -23.25
CA LYS A 255 -18.98 -11.76 -23.48
C LYS A 255 -18.10 -10.76 -22.73
N ALA A 256 -18.63 -9.61 -22.32
CA ALA A 256 -17.82 -8.47 -21.84
C ALA A 256 -17.94 -8.18 -20.34
N ARG A 257 -18.79 -8.91 -19.63
CA ARG A 257 -19.12 -8.64 -18.23
C ARG A 257 -19.18 -9.92 -17.42
N LEU A 258 -18.59 -9.85 -16.23
CA LEU A 258 -18.74 -10.83 -15.16
C LEU A 258 -19.56 -10.18 -14.05
N GLU A 259 -20.49 -10.96 -13.51
CA GLU A 259 -21.18 -10.65 -12.28
C GLU A 259 -20.56 -11.50 -11.16
N VAL A 260 -20.18 -10.83 -10.07
CA VAL A 260 -19.48 -11.45 -8.97
C VAL A 260 -20.44 -11.62 -7.80
N GLU A 261 -20.62 -12.87 -7.36
CA GLU A 261 -21.48 -13.23 -6.23
C GLU A 261 -20.68 -13.93 -5.14
N ILE A 262 -20.85 -13.49 -3.88
CA ILE A 262 -20.28 -14.11 -2.69
C ILE A 262 -21.42 -14.80 -1.95
N LYS A 263 -21.64 -16.08 -2.27
CA LYS A 263 -22.80 -16.85 -1.78
C LYS A 263 -22.93 -16.84 -0.25
N PRO A 264 -21.86 -17.03 0.54
CA PRO A 264 -21.97 -17.06 2.01
C PRO A 264 -22.45 -15.74 2.64
N LEU A 265 -22.25 -14.61 1.95
CA LEU A 265 -22.51 -13.28 2.50
C LEU A 265 -23.69 -12.57 1.84
N ILE A 266 -24.36 -13.23 0.89
CA ILE A 266 -25.44 -12.64 0.08
C ILE A 266 -24.97 -11.29 -0.49
N LEU A 267 -23.71 -11.27 -0.96
CA LEU A 267 -23.08 -10.10 -1.55
C LEU A 267 -23.07 -10.26 -3.06
N ARG A 268 -23.62 -9.29 -3.78
CA ARG A 268 -23.73 -9.35 -5.24
C ARG A 268 -23.33 -8.04 -5.88
N GLU A 269 -22.51 -8.11 -6.91
CA GLU A 269 -22.14 -6.95 -7.69
C GLU A 269 -23.23 -6.57 -8.70
N THR A 270 -23.63 -5.30 -8.73
CA THR A 270 -24.60 -4.77 -9.70
C THR A 270 -24.03 -3.57 -10.48
N SER A 271 -24.77 -3.10 -11.49
CA SER A 271 -24.39 -1.89 -12.23
C SER A 271 -24.33 -0.63 -11.35
N LYS A 272 -25.10 -0.60 -10.25
CA LYS A 272 -25.16 0.52 -9.31
C LYS A 272 -24.16 0.40 -8.16
N GLY A 273 -23.52 -0.76 -7.96
CA GLY A 273 -22.61 -1.03 -6.84
C GLY A 273 -22.86 -2.41 -6.21
N TRP A 274 -22.33 -2.62 -5.01
CA TRP A 274 -22.48 -3.88 -4.28
C TRP A 274 -23.79 -3.91 -3.48
N LEU A 275 -24.53 -5.00 -3.58
CA LEU A 275 -25.69 -5.29 -2.73
C LEU A 275 -25.26 -6.22 -1.60
N TRP A 276 -25.62 -5.90 -0.37
CA TRP A 276 -25.50 -6.79 0.79
C TRP A 276 -26.88 -7.06 1.38
N LYS A 277 -27.29 -8.33 1.43
CA LYS A 277 -28.64 -8.73 1.89
C LYS A 277 -29.76 -7.92 1.20
N GLY A 278 -29.60 -7.65 -0.09
CA GLY A 278 -30.54 -6.87 -0.91
C GLY A 278 -30.48 -5.35 -0.75
N LYS A 279 -29.64 -4.81 0.15
CA LYS A 279 -29.44 -3.36 0.32
C LYS A 279 -28.20 -2.90 -0.43
N LEU A 280 -28.33 -1.79 -1.16
CA LEU A 280 -27.18 -1.16 -1.85
C LEU A 280 -26.21 -0.60 -0.81
N LEU A 281 -25.01 -1.17 -0.79
CA LEU A 281 -23.89 -0.59 -0.07
C LEU A 281 -23.52 0.71 -0.78
N LYS A 282 -23.51 1.80 -0.02
CA LYS A 282 -23.09 3.13 -0.47
C LYS A 282 -21.71 3.43 0.11
N PRO A 283 -20.61 2.88 -0.46
CA PRO A 283 -19.26 3.18 0.01
C PRO A 283 -18.92 4.68 -0.19
N TRP A 284 -19.62 5.37 -1.09
CA TRP A 284 -19.43 6.80 -1.43
C TRP A 284 -19.78 7.82 -0.34
N GLN A 285 -20.28 7.39 0.83
CA GLN A 285 -20.59 8.29 1.94
C GLN A 285 -19.62 8.19 3.13
N GLY A 286 -18.61 7.31 3.12
CA GLY A 286 -17.79 7.12 4.33
C GLY A 286 -16.47 6.36 4.22
N GLY A 287 -15.97 6.07 3.01
CA GLY A 287 -14.70 5.35 2.86
C GLY A 287 -14.88 3.83 2.83
N ALA A 288 -13.96 3.10 3.46
CA ALA A 288 -13.98 1.64 3.39
C ALA A 288 -15.03 1.05 4.34
N VAL A 289 -15.86 0.13 3.84
CA VAL A 289 -16.86 -0.59 4.66
C VAL A 289 -16.32 -1.98 4.95
N GLU A 290 -16.17 -2.30 6.23
CA GLU A 290 -15.81 -3.63 6.69
C GLU A 290 -17.07 -4.45 6.94
N ILE A 291 -17.18 -5.59 6.27
CA ILE A 291 -18.27 -6.54 6.48
C ILE A 291 -17.68 -7.76 7.18
N PRO A 292 -18.20 -8.16 8.36
CA PRO A 292 -17.77 -9.38 9.01
C PRO A 292 -17.89 -10.55 8.03
N GLY A 293 -16.83 -11.38 7.96
CA GLY A 293 -16.82 -12.58 7.13
C GLY A 293 -17.90 -13.58 7.57
N PRO A 294 -18.14 -14.64 6.78
CA PRO A 294 -19.00 -15.72 7.25
C PRO A 294 -18.42 -16.27 8.56
N ASP A 295 -19.23 -16.26 9.63
CA ASP A 295 -18.89 -16.91 10.89
C ASP A 295 -18.73 -18.40 10.60
N HIS A 296 -17.50 -18.85 10.38
CA HIS A 296 -17.16 -20.24 10.60
C HIS A 296 -17.14 -20.41 12.11
N GLY A 297 -18.29 -20.85 12.63
CA GLY A 297 -18.58 -20.98 14.06
C GLY A 297 -17.33 -21.36 14.85
N THR A 298 -16.76 -20.36 15.53
CA THR A 298 -15.92 -20.67 16.69
C THR A 298 -16.91 -21.06 17.76
N ASN A 299 -17.10 -22.37 17.88
CA ASN A 299 -17.67 -23.00 19.04
C ASN A 299 -16.71 -22.70 20.21
N ARG A 300 -16.82 -21.48 20.76
CA ARG A 300 -16.26 -21.15 22.06
C ARG A 300 -17.17 -21.83 23.06
N ARG A 301 -16.78 -23.05 23.44
CA ARG A 301 -17.09 -23.58 24.77
C ARG A 301 -16.48 -22.65 25.82
#